data_AF-A0A183U636-F1
#
_entry.id   AF-A0A183U636-F1
#
_cell.length_a   1.000
_cell.length_b   1.000
_cell.length_c   1.000
_cell.angle_alpha   90.00
_cell.angle_beta   90.00
_cell.angle_gamma   90.00
#
_symmetry.space_group_name_H-M   'P 1'
#
loop_
_entity.id
_entity.type
_entity.pdbx_description
1 polymer ?
#
loop_
_entity_poly.entity_id
_entity_poly.type
_entity_poly.pdbx_seq_one_letter_code
_entity_poly.pdbx_strand_id
1 'polypeptide(L)'
;MGEAPRYVLYEHAVGYTLLKVKEFEDIGLMIPEVEESVADVQRFCSIVKLVAFEPFKNTEAAVENCNSISEGVVHQDLLNFLEANLSKKKDKKVSLGVNDGKLAGAITEVMDGVRCVYTGVVPEILRGIRIHFAHIAKDLPHHSLSKAQLSLGHSYSRGKVKFDVHRVDNMVIQSIALLDQLDKDINLFGMRIREWLVF
;
A
#
# COMPACT_ATOMS: atom_id res chain seq x y z
N MET A 1 30.55 6.54 1.49
CA MET A 1 30.44 5.09 1.29
C MET A 1 29.19 4.64 2.01
N GLY A 2 28.12 4.31 1.26
CA GLY A 2 26.83 3.95 1.84
C GLY A 2 26.86 2.52 2.36
N GLU A 3 26.35 2.29 3.56
CA GLU A 3 26.21 0.95 4.14
C GLU A 3 24.94 0.30 3.57
N ALA A 4 25.00 -0.96 3.16
CA ALA A 4 23.82 -1.68 2.71
C ALA A 4 22.84 -1.89 3.88
N PRO A 5 21.53 -1.63 3.70
CA PRO A 5 20.56 -1.85 4.76
C PRO A 5 20.39 -3.35 5.01
N ARG A 6 20.35 -3.76 6.28
CA ARG A 6 20.12 -5.16 6.67
C ARG A 6 18.66 -5.57 6.49
N TYR A 7 17.74 -4.64 6.76
CA TYR A 7 16.32 -4.81 6.52
C TYR A 7 15.80 -3.66 5.67
N VAL A 8 14.71 -3.86 4.94
CA VAL A 8 14.01 -2.84 4.16
C VAL A 8 12.54 -2.86 4.56
N LEU A 9 12.00 -1.68 4.88
CA LEU A 9 10.59 -1.46 5.11
C LEU A 9 9.91 -1.22 3.76
N TYR A 10 8.89 -2.02 3.47
CA TYR A 10 8.02 -1.83 2.32
C TYR A 10 6.58 -1.63 2.78
N GLU A 11 6.02 -0.49 2.40
CA GLU A 11 4.69 -0.05 2.76
C GLU A 11 3.76 -0.38 1.59
N HIS A 12 2.73 -1.19 1.85
CA HIS A 12 1.74 -1.55 0.84
C HIS A 12 0.33 -1.22 1.32
N ALA A 13 -0.61 -1.10 0.39
CA ALA A 13 -2.03 -0.85 0.69
C ALA A 13 -2.68 -1.91 1.61
N VAL A 14 -2.04 -3.07 1.78
CA VAL A 14 -2.54 -4.17 2.62
C VAL A 14 -1.93 -4.18 4.01
N GLY A 15 -0.83 -3.45 4.24
CA GLY A 15 -0.07 -3.50 5.48
C GLY A 15 1.42 -3.20 5.32
N TYR A 16 2.14 -3.30 6.43
CA TYR A 16 3.58 -3.13 6.48
C TYR A 16 4.30 -4.45 6.26
N THR A 17 5.37 -4.39 5.47
CA THR A 17 6.21 -5.55 5.15
C THR A 17 7.64 -5.24 5.52
N LEU A 18 8.29 -6.15 6.25
CA LEU A 18 9.69 -6.07 6.57
C LEU A 18 10.42 -7.20 5.84
N LEU A 19 11.38 -6.84 5.01
CA LEU A 19 12.21 -7.79 4.28
C LEU A 19 13.65 -7.70 4.77
N LYS A 20 14.32 -8.84 4.87
CA LYS A 20 15.76 -8.92 5.10
C LYS A 20 16.48 -8.94 3.76
N VAL A 21 17.52 -8.12 3.63
CA VAL A 21 18.40 -8.11 2.48
C VAL A 21 19.57 -9.07 2.74
N LYS A 22 19.96 -9.85 1.73
CA LYS A 22 21.16 -10.68 1.76
C LYS A 22 22.39 -9.78 1.95
N GLU A 23 23.37 -10.26 2.70
CA GLU A 23 24.65 -9.55 2.85
C GLU A 23 25.46 -9.71 1.56
N PHE A 24 25.97 -8.60 1.02
CA PHE A 24 26.83 -8.56 -0.17
C PHE A 24 28.27 -8.31 0.27
N GLU A 25 29.22 -9.02 -0.34
CA GLU A 25 30.65 -8.91 -0.03
C GLU A 25 31.24 -7.58 -0.55
N ASP A 26 30.77 -7.09 -1.70
CA ASP A 26 31.14 -5.80 -2.27
C ASP A 26 29.91 -4.89 -2.47
N ILE A 27 29.89 -3.78 -1.73
CA ILE A 27 28.80 -2.80 -1.77
C ILE A 27 28.77 -2.08 -3.13
N GLY A 28 29.91 -1.96 -3.84
CA GLY A 28 29.99 -1.31 -5.14
C GLY A 28 29.31 -2.11 -6.26
N LEU A 29 29.25 -3.43 -6.13
CA LEU A 29 28.60 -4.33 -7.09
C LEU A 29 27.12 -4.59 -6.78
N MET A 30 26.65 -4.14 -5.61
CA MET A 30 25.29 -4.43 -5.15
C MET A 30 24.22 -3.78 -6.04
N ILE A 31 24.44 -2.56 -6.53
CA ILE A 31 23.50 -1.86 -7.41
C ILE A 31 23.32 -2.62 -8.74
N PRO A 32 24.38 -2.90 -9.52
CA PRO A 32 24.21 -3.62 -10.78
C PRO A 32 23.69 -5.05 -10.58
N GLU A 33 24.09 -5.76 -9.53
CA GLU A 33 23.56 -7.10 -9.24
C GLU A 33 22.07 -7.07 -8.90
N VAL A 34 21.63 -6.09 -8.10
CA VAL A 34 20.21 -5.90 -7.79
C VAL A 34 19.46 -5.54 -9.07
N GLU A 35 19.94 -4.60 -9.87
CA GLU A 35 19.30 -4.20 -11.14
C GLU A 35 19.13 -5.37 -12.11
N GLU A 36 20.17 -6.17 -12.32
CA GLU A 36 20.09 -7.38 -13.16
C GLU A 36 19.13 -8.42 -12.58
N SER A 37 19.12 -8.57 -11.26
CA SER A 37 18.21 -9.51 -10.60
C SER A 37 16.74 -9.11 -10.71
N VAL A 38 16.42 -7.82 -10.88
CA VAL A 38 15.02 -7.35 -11.00
C VAL A 38 14.33 -7.95 -12.21
N ALA A 39 15.05 -8.32 -13.27
CA ALA A 39 14.45 -8.98 -14.44
C ALA A 39 13.94 -10.41 -14.15
N ASP A 40 14.46 -11.07 -13.11
CA ASP A 40 14.15 -12.47 -12.78
C ASP A 40 13.63 -12.59 -11.33
N VAL A 41 12.37 -13.00 -11.20
CA VAL A 41 11.68 -13.16 -9.91
C VAL A 41 12.46 -14.04 -8.94
N GLN A 42 13.01 -15.17 -9.40
CA GLN A 42 13.69 -16.13 -8.55
C GLN A 42 15.02 -15.58 -8.05
N ARG A 43 15.78 -14.91 -8.93
CA ARG A 43 17.03 -14.24 -8.55
C ARG A 43 16.75 -13.13 -7.55
N PHE A 44 15.75 -12.29 -7.78
CA PHE A 44 15.40 -11.23 -6.85
C PHE A 44 14.94 -11.76 -5.48
N CYS A 45 14.11 -12.80 -5.45
CA CYS A 45 13.67 -13.45 -4.22
C CYS A 45 14.82 -14.14 -3.45
N SER A 46 15.97 -14.39 -4.09
CA SER A 46 17.18 -14.87 -3.39
C SER A 46 17.90 -13.75 -2.63
N ILE A 47 17.73 -12.49 -3.07
CA ILE A 47 18.33 -11.29 -2.48
C ILE A 47 17.50 -10.77 -1.32
N VAL A 48 16.17 -10.77 -1.46
CA VAL A 48 15.25 -10.32 -0.41
C VAL A 48 14.43 -11.48 0.16
N LYS A 49 14.34 -11.55 1.48
CA LYS A 49 13.49 -12.54 2.17
C LYS A 49 12.48 -11.85 3.05
N LEU A 50 11.22 -12.23 2.93
CA LEU A 50 10.16 -11.77 3.81
C LEU A 50 10.46 -12.22 5.26
N VAL A 51 10.43 -11.28 6.20
CA VAL A 51 10.67 -11.55 7.64
C VAL A 51 9.38 -11.42 8.42
N ALA A 52 8.67 -10.32 8.19
CA ALA A 52 7.45 -10.00 8.90
C ALA A 52 6.49 -9.26 7.98
N PHE A 53 5.21 -9.48 8.21
CA PHE A 53 4.13 -8.81 7.54
C PHE A 53 3.04 -8.54 8.57
N GLU A 54 2.59 -7.29 8.65
CA GLU A 54 1.48 -6.89 9.50
C GLU A 54 0.38 -6.26 8.64
N PRO A 55 -0.75 -6.96 8.45
CA PRO A 55 -1.86 -6.42 7.69
C PRO A 55 -2.56 -5.31 8.46
N PHE A 56 -3.09 -4.32 7.76
CA PHE A 56 -3.98 -3.33 8.38
C PHE A 56 -5.28 -3.99 8.84
N LYS A 57 -5.77 -3.55 10.00
CA LYS A 57 -7.00 -4.09 10.62
C LYS A 57 -8.24 -3.86 9.76
N ASN A 58 -8.36 -2.67 9.18
CA ASN A 58 -9.48 -2.24 8.35
C ASN A 58 -9.05 -1.12 7.39
N THR A 59 -9.97 -0.70 6.51
CA THR A 59 -9.70 0.35 5.51
C THR A 59 -9.42 1.72 6.14
N GLU A 60 -10.04 2.04 7.28
CA GLU A 60 -9.84 3.31 7.99
C GLU A 60 -8.40 3.41 8.50
N ALA A 61 -7.92 2.38 9.20
CA ALA A 61 -6.53 2.28 9.65
C ALA A 61 -5.55 2.35 8.47
N ALA A 62 -5.86 1.70 7.34
CA ALA A 62 -5.02 1.78 6.14
C ALA A 62 -4.91 3.22 5.59
N VAL A 63 -6.01 3.99 5.60
CA VAL A 63 -6.04 5.39 5.16
C VAL A 63 -5.29 6.29 6.15
N GLU A 64 -5.49 6.10 7.46
CA GLU A 64 -4.76 6.84 8.50
C GLU A 64 -3.25 6.62 8.39
N ASN A 65 -2.81 5.36 8.33
CA ASN A 65 -1.40 5.01 8.14
C ASN A 65 -0.86 5.60 6.83
N CYS A 66 -1.61 5.54 5.72
CA CYS A 66 -1.21 6.13 4.45
C CYS A 66 -1.04 7.66 4.54
N ASN A 67 -1.93 8.37 5.23
CA ASN A 67 -1.81 9.80 5.49
C ASN A 67 -0.55 10.12 6.29
N SER A 68 -0.31 9.41 7.40
CA SER A 68 0.89 9.60 8.23
C SER A 68 2.18 9.39 7.43
N ILE A 69 2.27 8.30 6.66
CA ILE A 69 3.43 8.04 5.77
C ILE A 69 3.61 9.17 4.76
N SER A 70 2.52 9.64 4.13
CA SER A 70 2.58 10.71 3.13
C SER A 70 3.12 12.03 3.67
N GLU A 71 2.97 12.26 4.98
CA GLU A 71 3.46 13.44 5.69
C GLU A 71 4.82 13.21 6.38
N GLY A 72 5.34 11.98 6.30
CA GLY A 72 6.62 11.58 6.92
C GLY A 72 6.53 11.37 8.44
N VAL A 73 5.32 11.10 8.96
CA VAL A 73 5.05 10.87 10.38
C VAL A 73 4.98 9.38 10.66
N VAL A 74 5.62 8.93 11.75
CA VAL A 74 5.55 7.53 12.20
C VAL A 74 4.21 7.30 12.90
N HIS A 75 3.35 6.48 12.28
CA HIS A 75 2.11 6.04 12.90
C HIS A 75 2.37 5.01 14.01
N GLN A 76 1.50 4.91 15.02
CA GLN A 76 1.68 3.98 16.14
C GLN A 76 1.73 2.51 15.70
N ASP A 77 0.93 2.13 14.69
CA ASP A 77 0.96 0.77 14.14
C ASP A 77 2.34 0.46 13.52
N LEU A 78 2.95 1.42 12.80
CA LEU A 78 4.29 1.27 12.25
C LEU A 78 5.35 1.13 13.35
N LEU A 79 5.24 1.93 14.41
CA LEU A 79 6.14 1.85 15.55
C LEU A 79 6.08 0.48 16.21
N ASN A 80 4.87 0.01 16.53
CA ASN A 80 4.64 -1.30 17.13
C ASN A 80 5.18 -2.44 16.24
N PHE A 81 4.95 -2.36 14.93
CA PHE A 81 5.46 -3.31 13.95
C PHE A 81 7.00 -3.37 13.96
N LEU A 82 7.65 -2.21 13.93
CA LEU A 82 9.11 -2.14 13.90
C LEU A 82 9.71 -2.60 15.23
N GLU A 83 9.14 -2.19 16.37
CA GLU A 83 9.58 -2.64 17.69
C GLU A 83 9.46 -4.17 17.82
N ALA A 84 8.33 -4.76 17.44
CA ALA A 84 8.11 -6.20 17.55
C ALA A 84 9.14 -7.06 16.78
N ASN A 85 9.68 -6.51 15.68
CA ASN A 85 10.53 -7.23 14.74
C ASN A 85 12.02 -6.86 14.80
N LEU A 86 12.36 -5.63 15.21
CA LEU A 86 13.74 -5.12 15.24
C LEU A 86 14.35 -5.10 16.66
N SER A 87 13.56 -4.87 17.71
CA SER A 87 14.07 -4.66 19.09
C SER A 87 14.59 -5.92 19.81
N LYS A 88 14.28 -7.11 19.29
CA LYS A 88 14.61 -8.40 19.97
C LYS A 88 16.08 -8.82 19.89
N LYS A 89 16.96 -8.08 19.21
CA LYS A 89 18.38 -8.46 19.05
C LYS A 89 19.28 -7.49 19.80
N LYS A 90 19.58 -7.87 21.04
CA LYS A 90 20.38 -7.16 22.06
C LYS A 90 21.77 -6.62 21.68
N ASP A 91 22.25 -6.67 20.43
CA ASP A 91 23.69 -6.41 20.20
C ASP A 91 24.17 -5.82 18.87
N LYS A 92 23.34 -5.33 17.95
CA LYS A 92 23.86 -4.57 16.79
C LYS A 92 22.90 -3.46 16.39
N LYS A 93 23.44 -2.25 16.21
CA LYS A 93 22.77 -1.16 15.48
C LYS A 93 22.19 -1.74 14.19
N VAL A 94 20.86 -1.73 14.04
CA VAL A 94 20.20 -2.34 12.90
C VAL A 94 20.03 -1.28 11.81
N SER A 95 20.52 -1.57 10.60
CA SER A 95 20.30 -0.70 9.43
C SER A 95 18.96 -1.03 8.76
N LEU A 96 18.09 -0.02 8.61
CA LEU A 96 16.77 -0.12 7.99
C LEU A 96 16.71 0.75 6.73
N GLY A 97 16.38 0.15 5.59
CA GLY A 97 16.09 0.84 4.34
C GLY A 97 14.66 1.39 4.33
N VAL A 98 14.51 2.68 4.10
CA VAL A 98 13.21 3.39 4.05
C VAL A 98 13.13 4.18 2.74
N ASN A 99 11.93 4.30 2.16
CA ASN A 99 11.74 4.96 0.86
C ASN A 99 11.90 6.49 0.93
N ASP A 100 11.51 7.11 2.05
CA ASP A 100 11.48 8.57 2.24
C ASP A 100 12.45 9.01 3.34
N GLY A 101 13.18 10.11 3.10
CA GLY A 101 14.16 10.67 4.04
C GLY A 101 13.53 11.31 5.29
N LYS A 102 12.33 11.91 5.18
CA LYS A 102 11.59 12.47 6.32
C LYS A 102 11.14 11.37 7.26
N LEU A 103 10.57 10.31 6.70
CA LEU A 103 10.16 9.13 7.48
C LEU A 103 11.38 8.45 8.12
N ALA A 104 12.49 8.34 7.40
CA ALA A 104 13.75 7.83 7.95
C ALA A 104 14.23 8.67 9.16
N GLY A 105 14.12 9.99 9.09
CA GLY A 105 14.40 10.90 10.21
C GLY A 105 13.48 10.62 11.40
N ALA A 106 12.17 10.63 11.18
CA ALA A 106 11.17 10.41 12.22
C ALA A 106 11.32 9.03 12.90
N ILE A 107 11.62 7.97 12.16
CA ILE A 107 11.88 6.64 12.72
C ILE A 107 13.13 6.64 13.60
N THR A 108 14.20 7.30 13.15
CA THR A 108 15.48 7.37 13.88
C THR A 108 15.35 8.18 15.17
N GLU A 109 14.46 9.18 15.20
CA GLU A 109 14.16 9.97 16.40
C GLU A 109 13.34 9.20 17.44
N VAL A 110 12.41 8.36 16.99
CA VAL A 110 11.50 7.61 17.89
C VAL A 110 12.13 6.31 18.39
N MET A 111 12.90 5.61 17.55
CA MET A 111 13.50 4.32 17.90
C MET A 111 15.02 4.40 18.11
N ASP A 112 15.43 4.21 19.36
CA ASP A 112 16.84 4.09 19.71
C ASP A 112 17.48 2.83 19.11
N GLY A 113 18.60 2.99 18.41
CA GLY A 113 19.41 1.88 17.91
C GLY A 113 19.06 1.39 16.49
N VAL A 114 18.08 2.01 15.82
CA VAL A 114 17.77 1.78 14.40
C VAL A 114 18.38 2.90 13.56
N ARG A 115 19.27 2.55 12.64
CA ARG A 115 19.85 3.49 11.68
C ARG A 115 19.07 3.40 10.36
N CYS A 116 18.31 4.43 10.03
CA CYS A 116 17.60 4.47 8.75
C CYS A 116 18.50 4.95 7.60
N VAL A 117 18.35 4.31 6.43
CA VAL A 117 19.05 4.63 5.18
C VAL A 117 18.01 4.75 4.08
N TYR A 118 18.06 5.82 3.28
CA TYR A 118 17.12 6.06 2.18
C TYR A 118 17.80 6.29 0.83
N THR A 119 19.14 6.28 0.79
CA THR A 119 19.95 6.54 -0.41
C THR A 119 20.76 5.31 -0.83
N GLY A 120 21.37 5.37 -2.02
CA GLY A 120 22.19 4.30 -2.55
C GLY A 120 21.34 3.17 -3.13
N VAL A 121 21.48 1.96 -2.58
CA VAL A 121 20.83 0.75 -3.11
C VAL A 121 19.36 0.58 -2.70
N VAL A 122 18.91 1.31 -1.67
CA VAL A 122 17.54 1.18 -1.12
C VAL A 122 16.45 1.38 -2.17
N PRO A 123 16.49 2.43 -3.01
CA PRO A 123 15.47 2.65 -4.03
C PRO A 123 15.38 1.52 -5.06
N GLU A 124 16.51 0.90 -5.41
CA GLU A 124 16.57 -0.21 -6.36
C GLU A 124 15.98 -1.50 -5.77
N ILE A 125 16.30 -1.79 -4.51
CA ILE A 125 15.68 -2.91 -3.78
C ILE A 125 14.17 -2.69 -3.66
N LEU A 126 13.72 -1.49 -3.29
CA LEU A 126 12.30 -1.16 -3.20
C LEU A 126 11.59 -1.24 -4.56
N ARG A 127 12.29 -0.89 -5.65
CA ARG A 127 11.76 -1.05 -7.02
C ARG A 127 11.57 -2.52 -7.37
N GLY A 128 12.57 -3.37 -7.10
CA GLY A 128 12.44 -4.81 -7.30
C GLY A 128 11.34 -5.44 -6.44
N ILE A 129 11.21 -5.00 -5.17
CA ILE A 129 10.11 -5.43 -4.30
C ILE A 129 8.77 -5.04 -4.91
N ARG A 130 8.58 -3.81 -5.40
CA ARG A 130 7.32 -3.39 -6.04
C ARG A 130 6.93 -4.25 -7.24
N ILE A 131 7.91 -4.61 -8.09
CA ILE A 131 7.67 -5.42 -9.28
C ILE A 131 7.26 -6.85 -8.89
N HIS A 132 7.96 -7.43 -7.92
CA HIS A 132 7.80 -8.83 -7.53
C HIS A 132 6.91 -9.05 -6.30
N PHE A 133 6.27 -7.99 -5.79
CA PHE A 133 5.54 -8.05 -4.52
C PHE A 133 4.43 -9.10 -4.56
N ALA A 134 3.72 -9.22 -5.68
CA ALA A 134 2.69 -10.24 -5.86
C ALA A 134 3.22 -11.68 -5.70
N HIS A 135 4.50 -11.93 -6.02
CA HIS A 135 5.16 -13.21 -5.80
C HIS A 135 5.62 -13.39 -4.36
N ILE A 136 6.18 -12.33 -3.76
CA ILE A 136 6.66 -12.33 -2.37
C ILE A 136 5.49 -12.48 -1.38
N ALA A 137 4.33 -11.92 -1.74
CA ALA A 137 3.11 -11.90 -0.94
C ALA A 137 2.20 -13.12 -1.14
N LYS A 138 2.61 -14.15 -1.91
CA LYS A 138 1.76 -15.30 -2.26
C LYS A 138 1.19 -16.03 -1.05
N ASP A 139 1.98 -16.14 0.01
CA ASP A 139 1.60 -16.86 1.23
C ASP A 139 0.82 -15.98 2.24
N LEU A 140 0.51 -14.73 1.89
CA LEU A 140 -0.17 -13.82 2.80
C LEU A 140 -1.68 -14.11 2.85
N PRO A 141 -2.28 -14.17 4.06
CA PRO A 141 -3.61 -14.74 4.28
C PRO A 141 -4.79 -13.92 3.76
N HIS A 142 -4.57 -12.78 3.10
CA HIS A 142 -5.68 -11.93 2.68
C HIS A 142 -5.44 -11.28 1.30
N HIS A 143 -6.45 -11.47 0.45
CA HIS A 143 -7.02 -10.55 -0.54
C HIS A 143 -6.21 -10.03 -1.72
N SER A 144 -6.94 -9.79 -2.82
CA SER A 144 -6.46 -9.22 -4.07
C SER A 144 -5.78 -7.86 -3.83
N LEU A 145 -4.45 -7.85 -3.95
CA LEU A 145 -3.59 -6.66 -3.78
C LEU A 145 -4.10 -5.45 -4.57
N SER A 146 -4.54 -5.68 -5.81
CA SER A 146 -5.06 -4.63 -6.69
C SER A 146 -6.36 -4.00 -6.17
N LYS A 147 -7.26 -4.80 -5.57
CA LYS A 147 -8.50 -4.25 -4.97
C LYS A 147 -8.20 -3.38 -3.75
N ALA A 148 -7.25 -3.79 -2.93
CA ALA A 148 -6.81 -3.01 -1.77
C ALA A 148 -6.25 -1.65 -2.22
N GLN A 149 -5.34 -1.67 -3.20
CA GLN A 149 -4.78 -0.45 -3.81
C GLN A 149 -5.86 0.48 -4.37
N LEU A 150 -6.84 -0.07 -5.10
CA LEU A 150 -7.95 0.70 -5.65
C LEU A 150 -8.77 1.37 -4.54
N SER A 151 -9.16 0.60 -3.52
CA SER A 151 -9.94 1.13 -2.40
C SER A 151 -9.20 2.21 -1.61
N LEU A 152 -7.91 1.99 -1.32
CA LEU A 152 -7.09 2.93 -0.58
C LEU A 152 -6.87 4.22 -1.39
N GLY A 153 -6.56 4.09 -2.68
CA GLY A 153 -6.38 5.23 -3.58
C GLY A 153 -7.63 6.11 -3.66
N HIS A 154 -8.82 5.51 -3.78
CA HIS A 154 -10.08 6.25 -3.74
C HIS A 154 -10.32 6.95 -2.40
N SER A 155 -10.11 6.26 -1.28
CA SER A 155 -10.35 6.83 0.05
C SER A 155 -9.36 7.94 0.38
N TYR A 156 -8.06 7.76 0.09
CA TYR A 156 -7.03 8.78 0.25
C TYR A 156 -7.34 10.01 -0.60
N SER A 157 -7.65 9.83 -1.89
CA SER A 157 -7.91 10.94 -2.81
C SER A 157 -9.17 11.72 -2.40
N ARG A 158 -10.26 11.02 -2.05
CA ARG A 158 -11.50 11.64 -1.55
C ARG A 158 -11.25 12.43 -0.26
N GLY A 159 -10.47 11.89 0.67
CA GLY A 159 -10.06 12.58 1.88
C GLY A 159 -9.27 13.87 1.58
N LYS A 160 -8.31 13.80 0.65
CA LYS A 160 -7.46 14.94 0.30
C LYS A 160 -8.24 16.09 -0.34
N VAL A 161 -9.17 15.79 -1.24
CA VAL A 161 -10.02 16.81 -1.91
C VAL A 161 -11.25 17.20 -1.08
N LYS A 162 -11.44 16.62 0.11
CA LYS A 162 -12.63 16.78 0.95
C LYS A 162 -13.92 16.53 0.15
N PHE A 163 -13.95 15.40 -0.54
CA PHE A 163 -15.09 15.01 -1.37
C PHE A 163 -16.36 14.94 -0.52
N ASP A 164 -17.37 15.71 -0.90
CA ASP A 164 -18.64 15.81 -0.20
C ASP A 164 -19.72 15.12 -1.03
N VAL A 165 -20.29 14.04 -0.50
CA VAL A 165 -21.36 13.27 -1.16
C VAL A 165 -22.61 14.13 -1.35
N HIS A 166 -22.85 15.11 -0.49
CA HIS A 166 -24.00 16.01 -0.60
C HIS A 166 -23.88 17.00 -1.76
N ARG A 167 -22.69 17.15 -2.35
CA ARG A 167 -22.45 17.99 -3.53
C ARG A 167 -22.44 17.19 -4.84
N VAL A 168 -22.78 15.91 -4.78
CA VAL A 168 -22.82 15.03 -5.95
C VAL A 168 -24.21 15.08 -6.58
N ASP A 169 -24.27 15.56 -7.81
CA ASP A 169 -25.49 15.71 -8.63
C ASP A 169 -25.93 14.40 -9.32
N ASN A 170 -25.09 13.37 -9.33
CA ASN A 170 -25.39 12.08 -9.95
C ASN A 170 -26.71 11.47 -9.46
N MET A 171 -27.05 11.61 -8.17
CA MET A 171 -28.33 11.12 -7.64
C MET A 171 -29.54 11.85 -8.25
N VAL A 172 -29.41 13.15 -8.51
CA VAL A 172 -30.48 13.96 -9.12
C VAL A 172 -30.65 13.58 -10.58
N ILE A 173 -29.55 13.46 -11.34
CA ILE A 173 -29.57 13.05 -12.75
C ILE A 173 -30.21 11.67 -12.90
N GLN A 174 -29.80 10.70 -12.07
CA GLN A 174 -30.37 9.35 -12.08
C GLN A 174 -31.85 9.34 -11.69
N SER A 175 -32.27 10.17 -10.73
CA SER A 175 -33.67 10.27 -10.32
C SER A 175 -34.56 10.85 -11.42
N ILE A 176 -34.10 11.87 -12.15
CA ILE A 176 -34.82 12.45 -13.29
C ILE A 176 -34.95 11.41 -14.41
N ALA A 177 -33.86 10.74 -14.76
CA ALA A 177 -33.87 9.69 -15.79
C ALA A 177 -34.82 8.53 -15.42
N LEU A 178 -34.88 8.17 -14.13
CA LEU A 178 -35.80 7.15 -13.64
C LEU A 178 -37.26 7.62 -13.72
N LEU A 179 -37.55 8.86 -13.35
CA LEU A 179 -38.90 9.44 -13.46
C LEU A 179 -39.39 9.46 -14.91
N ASP A 180 -38.57 9.95 -15.84
CA ASP A 180 -38.91 9.98 -17.27
C ASP A 180 -39.19 8.59 -17.84
N GLN A 181 -38.46 7.57 -17.36
CA GLN A 181 -38.67 6.18 -17.76
C GLN A 181 -39.98 5.64 -17.18
N LEU A 182 -40.25 5.89 -15.90
CA LEU A 182 -41.48 5.47 -15.23
C LEU A 182 -42.73 6.08 -15.85
N ASP A 183 -42.70 7.35 -16.24
CA ASP A 183 -43.84 8.01 -16.89
C ASP A 183 -44.21 7.34 -18.23
N LYS A 184 -43.20 6.97 -19.03
CA LYS A 184 -43.41 6.22 -20.28
C LYS A 184 -43.96 4.82 -20.01
N ASP A 185 -43.39 4.13 -19.04
CA ASP A 185 -43.79 2.76 -18.70
C ASP A 185 -45.21 2.72 -18.11
N ILE A 186 -45.57 3.65 -17.23
CA ILE A 186 -46.93 3.79 -16.68
C ILE A 186 -47.94 4.03 -17.80
N ASN A 187 -47.63 4.92 -18.75
CA ASN A 187 -48.53 5.18 -19.87
C ASN A 187 -48.69 3.94 -20.76
N LEU A 188 -47.59 3.28 -21.13
CA LEU A 188 -47.60 2.07 -21.95
C LEU A 188 -48.40 0.93 -21.27
N PHE A 189 -48.14 0.67 -19.99
CA PHE A 189 -48.87 -0.33 -19.23
C PHE A 189 -50.34 0.06 -19.04
N GLY A 190 -50.63 1.34 -18.80
CA GLY A 190 -52.00 1.86 -18.71
C GLY A 190 -52.78 1.74 -20.01
N MET A 191 -52.14 1.92 -21.17
CA MET A 191 -52.74 1.62 -22.48
C MET A 191 -53.02 0.13 -22.64
N ARG A 192 -52.05 -0.73 -22.31
CA ARG A 192 -52.16 -2.18 -22.43
C ARG A 192 -53.25 -2.79 -21.54
N ILE A 193 -53.38 -2.30 -20.30
CA ILE A 193 -54.46 -2.71 -19.38
C ILE A 193 -55.82 -2.31 -19.93
N ARG A 194 -55.96 -1.11 -20.50
CA ARG A 194 -57.20 -0.66 -21.14
C ARG A 194 -57.58 -1.55 -22.32
N GLU A 195 -56.62 -1.89 -23.18
CA GLU A 195 -56.86 -2.83 -24.27
C GLU A 195 -57.34 -4.19 -23.75
N TRP A 196 -56.75 -4.72 -22.68
CA TRP A 196 -57.13 -6.01 -22.10
C TRP A 196 -58.52 -6.03 -21.46
N LEU A 197 -58.93 -4.96 -20.77
CA LEU A 197 -60.22 -4.91 -20.07
C LEU A 197 -61.41 -4.55 -20.97
N VAL A 198 -61.15 -4.12 -22.20
CA VAL A 198 -62.19 -3.80 -23.20
C VAL A 198 -62.61 -5.05 -24.01
N PHE A 199 -61.84 -6.14 -23.93
CA PHE A 199 -62.23 -7.48 -24.39
C PHE A 199 -62.93 -8.27 -23.28
#